data_AF-A0A377KMA7-F1
#
_entry.id   AF-A0A377KMA7-F1
#
_cell.length_a   1.000
_cell.length_b   1.000
_cell.length_c   1.000
_cell.angle_alpha   90.00
_cell.angle_beta   90.00
_cell.angle_gamma   90.00
#
_symmetry.space_group_name_H-M   'P 1'
#
loop_
_entity.id
_entity.type
_entity.pdbx_description
1 polymer ?
#
loop_
_entity_poly.entity_id
_entity_poly.type
_entity_poly.pdbx_seq_one_letter_code
_entity_poly.pdbx_strand_id
1 'polypeptide(L)'
;MLVIIDMQNQVLDPTSDFYVPGSEELVDRIAQRLAKARENNELVLFTRDIPIEKKGVEEEIPALQLIPKLAPLPNERVIKKYYFTLPPEKLIEPRIVKLS
;
A
#
# COMPACT_ATOMS: atom_id res chain seq x y z
N MET A 1 -7.91 -3.36 12.59
CA MET A 1 -7.69 -2.71 11.28
C MET A 1 -6.19 -2.56 11.12
N LEU A 2 -5.67 -2.96 9.97
CA LEU A 2 -4.27 -2.80 9.59
C LEU A 2 -4.16 -1.85 8.41
N VAL A 3 -3.28 -0.86 8.52
CA VAL A 3 -2.93 0.06 7.43
C VAL A 3 -1.45 -0.13 7.11
N ILE A 4 -1.14 -0.46 5.86
CA ILE A 4 0.21 -0.61 5.33
C ILE A 4 0.49 0.60 4.46
N ILE A 5 1.47 1.40 4.87
CA ILE A 5 1.73 2.70 4.26
C ILE A 5 2.93 2.59 3.33
N ASP A 6 2.71 2.91 2.05
CA ASP A 6 3.73 3.22 1.04
C ASP A 6 4.87 2.18 0.92
N MET A 7 4.56 0.91 1.17
CA MET A 7 5.47 -0.22 0.99
C MET A 7 5.58 -0.60 -0.50
N GLN A 8 6.13 0.31 -1.29
CA GLN A 8 6.35 0.18 -2.73
C GLN A 8 7.78 -0.27 -3.05
N ASN A 9 8.02 -0.87 -4.22
CA ASN A 9 9.32 -1.46 -4.57
C ASN A 9 10.51 -0.49 -4.44
N GLN A 10 10.30 0.81 -4.68
CA GLN A 10 11.33 1.83 -4.54
C GLN A 10 11.98 1.89 -3.14
N VAL A 11 11.29 1.46 -2.08
CA VAL A 11 11.88 1.44 -0.71
C VAL A 11 12.93 0.35 -0.53
N LEU A 12 12.95 -0.65 -1.43
CA LEU A 12 13.93 -1.74 -1.47
C LEU A 12 15.11 -1.45 -2.40
N ASP A 13 15.04 -0.39 -3.21
CA ASP A 13 16.05 -0.10 -4.24
C ASP A 13 17.10 0.88 -3.67
N PRO A 14 18.37 0.46 -3.45
CA PRO A 14 19.42 1.34 -2.91
C PRO A 14 19.76 2.54 -3.79
N THR A 15 19.31 2.55 -5.04
CA THR A 15 19.51 3.66 -5.98
C THR A 15 18.36 4.67 -5.95
N SER A 16 17.27 4.35 -5.25
CA SER A 16 16.11 5.24 -5.10
C SER A 16 16.35 6.28 -4.01
N ASP A 17 15.89 7.51 -4.25
CA ASP A 17 15.79 8.56 -3.22
C ASP A 17 14.87 8.16 -2.05
N PHE A 18 14.02 7.14 -2.25
CA PHE A 18 13.09 6.61 -1.26
C PHE A 18 13.58 5.32 -0.59
N TYR A 19 14.84 4.92 -0.82
CA TYR A 19 15.41 3.74 -0.20
C TYR A 19 15.33 3.82 1.32
N VAL A 20 14.86 2.74 1.94
CA VAL A 20 14.84 2.61 3.40
C VAL A 20 15.86 1.52 3.78
N PRO A 21 16.97 1.85 4.46
CA PRO A 21 17.95 0.85 4.89
C PRO A 21 17.33 -0.23 5.79
N GLY A 22 17.59 -1.50 5.47
CA GLY A 22 17.06 -2.65 6.21
C GLY A 22 15.57 -2.93 5.96
N SER A 23 15.00 -2.37 4.89
CA SER A 23 13.61 -2.55 4.52
C SER A 23 13.24 -4.01 4.21
N GLU A 24 14.20 -4.85 3.84
CA GLU A 24 13.99 -6.28 3.58
C GLU A 24 13.51 -7.02 4.84
N GLU A 25 14.14 -6.76 5.99
CA GLU A 25 13.71 -7.36 7.27
C GLU A 25 12.35 -6.80 7.71
N LEU A 26 12.11 -5.51 7.45
CA LEU A 26 10.84 -4.87 7.75
C LEU A 26 9.69 -5.48 6.92
N VAL A 27 9.91 -5.77 5.64
CA VAL A 27 8.92 -6.43 4.78
C VAL A 27 8.49 -7.77 5.37
N ASP A 28 9.42 -8.54 5.90
CA ASP A 28 9.13 -9.86 6.48
C ASP A 28 8.26 -9.73 7.74
N ARG A 29 8.55 -8.76 8.60
CA ARG A 29 7.75 -8.47 9.79
C ARG A 29 6.35 -7.96 9.42
N ILE A 30 6.25 -7.10 8.40
CA ILE A 30 4.95 -6.60 7.91
C ILE A 30 4.14 -7.76 7.30
N ALA A 31 4.77 -8.66 6.54
CA ALA A 31 4.10 -9.83 5.96
C ALA A 31 3.48 -10.73 7.05
N GLN A 32 4.20 -10.95 8.16
CA GLN A 32 3.67 -11.69 9.31
C GLN A 32 2.47 -10.97 9.96
N ARG A 33 2.56 -9.65 10.16
CA ARG A 33 1.45 -8.86 10.72
C ARG A 33 0.23 -8.84 9.79
N LEU A 34 0.45 -8.80 8.47
CA LEU A 34 -0.58 -8.86 7.43
C LEU A 34 -1.29 -10.20 7.43
N ALA A 35 -0.54 -11.32 7.50
CA ALA A 35 -1.13 -12.64 7.63
C ALA A 35 -2.05 -12.74 8.86
N LYS A 36 -1.57 -12.27 10.01
CA LYS A 36 -2.37 -12.25 11.25
C LYS A 36 -3.61 -11.35 11.15
N ALA A 37 -3.52 -10.22 10.46
CA ALA A 37 -4.68 -9.36 10.21
C ALA A 37 -5.75 -10.08 9.39
N ARG A 38 -5.33 -10.80 8.35
CA ARG A 38 -6.22 -11.59 7.49
C ARG A 38 -6.88 -12.74 8.24
N GLU A 39 -6.13 -13.47 9.06
CA GLU A 39 -6.66 -14.53 9.94
C GLU A 39 -7.72 -14.01 10.90
N ASN A 40 -7.50 -12.81 11.46
CA ASN A 40 -8.42 -12.15 12.38
C ASN A 40 -9.59 -11.43 11.68
N ASN A 41 -9.71 -11.54 10.35
CA ASN A 41 -10.69 -10.79 9.55
C ASN A 41 -10.66 -9.27 9.81
N GLU A 42 -9.48 -8.71 10.09
CA GLU A 42 -9.32 -7.27 10.21
C GLU A 42 -9.50 -6.59 8.84
N LEU A 43 -10.03 -5.37 8.84
CA LEU A 43 -9.94 -4.50 7.67
C LEU A 43 -8.47 -4.21 7.36
N VAL A 44 -8.02 -4.53 6.14
CA VAL A 44 -6.67 -4.24 5.63
C VAL A 44 -6.73 -3.19 4.52
N LEU A 45 -5.88 -2.17 4.66
CA LEU A 45 -5.77 -1.07 3.70
C LEU A 45 -4.30 -0.81 3.37
N PHE A 46 -4.04 -0.51 2.11
CA PHE A 46 -2.74 -0.14 1.59
C PHE A 46 -2.78 1.28 1.06
N THR A 47 -1.70 2.03 1.24
CA THR A 47 -1.48 3.26 0.49
C THR A 47 -0.35 3.10 -0.51
N ARG A 48 -0.47 3.80 -1.63
CA ARG A 48 0.59 4.01 -2.61
C ARG A 48 0.82 5.50 -2.71
N ASP A 49 2.04 5.94 -2.45
CA ASP A 49 2.45 7.31 -2.74
C ASP A 49 2.86 7.41 -4.20
N ILE A 50 2.15 8.26 -4.94
CA ILE A 50 2.32 8.46 -6.37
C ILE A 50 2.67 9.93 -6.56
N PRO A 51 3.86 10.25 -7.09
CA PRO A 51 4.21 11.63 -7.40
C PRO A 51 3.11 12.30 -8.24
N ILE A 52 2.76 13.55 -7.91
CA ILE A 52 1.64 14.25 -8.55
C ILE A 52 1.83 14.38 -10.06
N GLU A 53 3.09 14.45 -10.51
CA GLU A 53 3.51 14.51 -11.91
C GLU A 53 3.16 13.22 -12.68
N LYS A 54 3.08 12.09 -11.98
CA LYS A 54 2.78 10.78 -12.56
C LYS A 54 1.29 10.45 -12.54
N LYS A 55 0.46 11.28 -11.91
CA LYS A 55 -0.98 11.09 -11.80
C LYS A 55 -1.64 11.02 -13.17
N GLY A 56 -2.32 9.90 -13.44
CA GLY A 56 -3.03 9.62 -14.69
C GLY A 56 -2.15 9.28 -15.89
N VAL A 57 -0.83 9.23 -15.72
CA VAL A 57 0.13 8.99 -16.83
C VAL A 57 0.97 7.74 -16.58
N GLU A 58 1.72 7.71 -15.48
CA GLU A 58 2.72 6.67 -15.19
C GLU A 58 2.59 6.14 -13.75
N GLU A 59 1.37 5.91 -13.32
CA GLU A 59 1.12 5.39 -11.96
C GLU A 59 1.51 3.92 -11.82
N GLU A 60 1.61 3.18 -12.93
CA GLU A 60 1.75 1.73 -12.90
C GLU A 60 3.19 1.22 -13.06
N ILE A 61 4.19 2.11 -13.06
CA ILE A 61 5.60 1.73 -13.17
C ILE A 61 6.04 0.81 -12.01
N PRO A 62 6.96 -0.15 -12.23
CA PRO A 62 7.34 -1.14 -11.23
C PRO A 62 7.77 -0.55 -9.89
N ALA A 63 8.54 0.54 -9.91
CA ALA A 63 9.02 1.23 -8.70
C ALA A 63 7.88 1.70 -7.78
N LEU A 64 6.73 2.08 -8.34
CA LEU A 64 5.56 2.58 -7.62
C LEU A 64 4.55 1.49 -7.27
N GLN A 65 4.80 0.24 -7.66
CA GLN A 65 3.95 -0.89 -7.24
C GLN A 65 4.28 -1.30 -5.82
N LEU A 66 3.27 -1.84 -5.13
CA LEU A 66 3.47 -2.47 -3.83
C LEU A 66 4.44 -3.65 -3.96
N ILE A 67 5.24 -3.86 -2.92
CA ILE A 67 6.16 -4.98 -2.84
C ILE A 67 5.37 -6.29 -3.00
N PRO A 68 5.73 -7.21 -3.91
CA PRO A 68 4.96 -8.41 -4.20
C PRO A 68 4.64 -9.29 -2.98
N LYS A 69 5.56 -9.34 -2.00
CA LYS A 69 5.37 -10.07 -0.74
C LYS A 69 4.23 -9.52 0.12
N LEU A 70 3.85 -8.27 -0.10
CA LEU A 70 2.77 -7.57 0.60
C LEU A 70 1.56 -7.34 -0.31
N ALA A 71 1.44 -8.09 -1.41
CA ALA A 71 0.38 -7.90 -2.38
C ALA A 71 -1.03 -7.93 -1.72
N PRO A 72 -1.89 -6.95 -2.03
CA PRO A 72 -3.28 -6.92 -1.57
C PRO A 72 -4.10 -8.09 -2.15
N LEU A 73 -5.06 -8.58 -1.38
CA LEU A 73 -6.11 -9.48 -1.86
C LEU A 73 -7.22 -8.69 -2.58
N PRO A 74 -8.04 -9.32 -3.44
CA PRO A 74 -9.12 -8.64 -4.17
C PRO A 74 -10.18 -7.94 -3.30
N ASN A 75 -10.31 -8.34 -2.04
CA ASN A 75 -11.21 -7.75 -1.07
C ASN A 75 -10.57 -6.61 -0.23
N GLU A 76 -9.25 -6.44 -0.31
CA GLU A 76 -8.51 -5.40 0.42
C GLU A 76 -8.43 -4.12 -0.41
N ARG A 77 -8.24 -2.99 0.27
CA ARG A 77 -8.30 -1.66 -0.38
C ARG A 77 -6.91 -1.10 -0.61
N VAL A 78 -6.69 -0.54 -1.79
CA VAL A 78 -5.48 0.22 -2.13
C VAL A 78 -5.87 1.65 -2.43
N ILE A 79 -5.24 2.61 -1.76
CA ILE A 79 -5.48 4.04 -1.95
C ILE A 79 -4.24 4.68 -2.55
N LYS A 80 -4.40 5.30 -3.72
CA LYS A 80 -3.37 6.15 -4.32
C LYS A 80 -3.43 7.54 -3.68
N LYS A 81 -2.30 7.98 -3.14
CA LYS A 81 -2.07 9.31 -2.59
C LYS A 81 -1.16 10.07 -3.55
N TYR A 82 -1.38 11.38 -3.66
CA TYR A 82 -0.54 12.29 -4.45
C TYR A 82 0.05 13.41 -3.59
N TYR A 83 -0.20 13.32 -2.27
CA TYR A 83 0.18 14.28 -1.26
C TYR A 83 0.48 13.49 0.02
N PHE A 84 1.37 14.02 0.85
CA PHE A 84 1.86 13.33 2.05
C PHE A 84 0.73 12.86 2.99
N THR A 85 -0.30 13.68 3.15
CA THR A 85 -1.43 13.40 4.04
C THR A 85 -2.55 12.69 3.30
N LEU A 86 -3.12 11.66 3.94
CA LEU A 86 -4.39 11.09 3.53
C LEU A 86 -5.52 11.66 4.42
N PRO A 87 -6.55 12.29 3.83
CA PRO A 87 -7.70 12.74 4.60
C PRO A 87 -8.46 11.52 5.19
N PRO A 88 -8.89 11.55 6.47
CA PRO A 88 -9.51 10.40 7.14
C PRO A 88 -10.73 9.82 6.40
N GLU A 89 -11.48 10.66 5.69
CA GLU A 89 -12.67 10.28 4.92
C GLU A 89 -12.34 9.26 3.84
N LYS A 90 -11.15 9.37 3.23
CA LYS A 90 -10.69 8.40 2.24
C LYS A 90 -10.43 7.03 2.85
N LEU A 91 -10.18 6.91 4.15
CA LEU A 91 -10.01 5.60 4.81
C LEU A 91 -11.35 4.88 5.05
N ILE A 92 -12.44 5.63 5.24
CA ILE A 92 -13.72 5.10 5.74
C ILE A 92 -14.72 4.81 4.61
N GLU A 93 -14.45 5.27 3.37
CA GLU A 93 -15.31 5.07 2.19
C GLU A 93 -15.91 3.64 2.13
N PRO A 94 -17.22 3.49 2.41
CA PRO A 94 -17.86 2.17 2.43
C PRO A 94 -17.90 1.62 1.00
N ARG A 95 -17.66 0.31 0.84
CA ARG A 95 -18.10 -0.38 -0.38
C ARG A 95 -19.61 -0.20 -0.48
N ILE A 96 -20.09 0.54 -1.48
CA ILE A 96 -21.41 0.27 -2.02
C ILE A 96 -21.30 -1.11 -2.66
N VAL A 97 -21.56 -2.16 -1.87
CA VAL A 97 -21.80 -3.49 -2.42
C VAL A 97 -23.14 -3.37 -3.13
N LYS A 98 -23.10 -3.19 -4.46
CA LYS A 98 -24.28 -3.45 -5.28
C LYS A 98 -24.56 -4.95 -5.12
N LEU A 99 -25.52 -5.28 -4.26
CA LEU A 99 -26.17 -6.58 -4.28
C LEU A 99 -26.94 -6.63 -5.59
N SER A 100 -26.39 -7.34 -6.58
CA SER A 100 -27.06 -7.76 -7.81
C SER A 100 -27.68 -9.13 -7.61
#